data_AF-B0E4R4-F1
#
_entry.id   AF-B0E4R4-F1
#
_cell.length_a   1.000
_cell.length_b   1.000
_cell.length_c   1.000
_cell.angle_alpha   90.00
_cell.angle_beta   90.00
_cell.angle_gamma   90.00
#
_symmetry.space_group_name_H-M   'P 1'
#
loop_
_entity.id
_entity.type
_entity.pdbx_description
1 polymer ?
#
loop_
_entity_poly.entity_id
_entity_poly.type
_entity_poly.pdbx_seq_one_letter_code
_entity_poly.pdbx_strand_id
1 'polypeptide(L)'
;MSREGRHPWAIVVPFALPGEKICVHTYRQGRLHSYDDLPEVITPNAERRDDSRVLFMLSYDTRLDLKRDVVAKAYQNYFSK
;
A
#
# COMPACT_ATOMS: atom_id res chain seq x y z
N MET A 1 -15.23 9.28 -18.76
CA MET A 1 -15.23 8.03 -19.56
C MET A 1 -14.81 6.89 -18.65
N SER A 2 -15.78 6.24 -18.03
CA SER A 2 -15.55 5.06 -17.18
C SER A 2 -15.11 3.90 -18.08
N ARG A 3 -13.92 3.32 -17.83
CA ARG A 3 -13.45 2.14 -18.56
C ARG A 3 -14.36 0.96 -18.21
N GLU A 4 -15.30 0.65 -19.10
CA GLU A 4 -16.21 -0.48 -18.98
C GLU A 4 -15.44 -1.82 -18.94
N GLY A 5 -15.85 -2.71 -18.03
CA GLY A 5 -15.55 -4.15 -18.12
C GLY A 5 -14.41 -4.71 -17.27
N ARG A 6 -13.63 -3.91 -16.53
CA ARG A 6 -12.66 -4.46 -15.56
C ARG A 6 -13.12 -4.21 -14.14
N HIS A 7 -13.47 -5.29 -13.44
CA HIS A 7 -13.59 -5.23 -11.98
C HIS A 7 -12.30 -4.64 -11.38
N PRO A 8 -12.40 -3.78 -10.36
CA PRO A 8 -11.22 -3.21 -9.71
C PRO A 8 -10.32 -4.35 -9.22
N TRP A 9 -9.05 -4.31 -9.63
CA TRP A 9 -8.04 -5.31 -9.29
C TRP A 9 -6.97 -4.66 -8.42
N ALA A 10 -6.73 -5.21 -7.23
CA ALA A 10 -5.70 -4.71 -6.34
C ALA A 10 -4.35 -5.41 -6.58
N ILE A 11 -3.27 -4.66 -6.56
CA ILE A 11 -1.89 -5.18 -6.59
C ILE A 11 -1.33 -4.98 -5.18
N VAL A 12 -0.97 -6.07 -4.51
CA VAL A 12 -0.47 -6.05 -3.14
C VAL A 12 1.05 -6.19 -3.18
N VAL A 13 1.75 -5.10 -2.87
CA VAL A 13 3.21 -5.01 -2.92
C VAL A 13 3.75 -4.70 -1.52
N PRO A 14 4.49 -5.62 -0.88
CA PRO A 14 5.20 -5.32 0.37
C PRO A 14 6.22 -4.20 0.18
N PHE A 15 6.45 -3.41 1.22
CA PHE A 15 7.46 -2.31 1.28
C PHE A 15 7.24 -1.12 0.34
N ALA A 16 6.22 -1.14 -0.51
CA ALA A 16 5.79 0.01 -1.27
C ALA A 16 5.13 1.05 -0.35
N LEU A 17 5.54 2.31 -0.48
CA LEU A 17 4.94 3.42 0.25
C LEU A 17 3.94 4.19 -0.62
N PRO A 18 2.92 4.83 -0.02
CA PRO A 18 2.00 5.69 -0.76
C PRO A 18 2.74 6.82 -1.47
N GLY A 19 2.40 7.09 -2.72
CA GLY A 19 3.02 8.13 -3.55
C GLY A 19 4.25 7.69 -4.33
N GLU A 20 4.71 6.44 -4.16
CA GLU A 20 5.82 5.89 -4.94
C GLU A 20 5.38 5.44 -6.34
N LYS A 21 6.29 5.57 -7.31
CA LYS A 21 6.20 4.88 -8.60
C LYS A 21 7.14 3.68 -8.56
N ILE A 22 6.61 2.49 -8.78
CA ILE A 22 7.32 1.22 -8.58
C ILE A 22 7.17 0.28 -9.79
N CYS A 23 8.17 -0.57 -9.99
CA CYS A 23 8.10 -1.73 -10.87
C CYS A 23 7.75 -2.95 -10.02
N VAL A 24 6.88 -3.84 -10.51
CA VAL A 24 6.36 -4.98 -9.76
C VAL A 24 6.51 -6.28 -10.54
N HIS A 25 6.73 -7.39 -9.84
CA HIS A 25 6.71 -8.73 -10.42
C HIS A 25 5.67 -9.59 -9.72
N THR A 26 4.67 -10.06 -10.47
CA THR A 26 3.58 -10.85 -9.91
C THR A 26 3.97 -12.31 -9.75
N TYR A 27 3.93 -12.81 -8.51
CA TYR A 27 4.25 -14.22 -8.22
C TYR A 27 3.02 -15.05 -7.85
N ARG A 28 1.91 -14.43 -7.43
CA ARG A 28 0.67 -15.14 -7.07
C ARG A 28 -0.58 -14.32 -7.36
N GLN A 29 -1.61 -14.98 -7.87
CA GLN A 29 -2.94 -14.39 -8.04
C GLN A 29 -3.89 -14.87 -6.93
N GLY A 30 -4.72 -13.97 -6.43
CA GLY A 30 -5.80 -14.22 -5.47
C GLY A 30 -7.15 -13.76 -6.00
N ARG A 31 -8.21 -13.87 -5.20
CA ARG A 31 -9.52 -13.35 -5.59
C ARG A 31 -9.51 -11.83 -5.52
N LEU A 32 -9.67 -11.16 -6.67
CA LEU A 32 -9.69 -9.69 -6.83
C LEU A 32 -8.37 -8.97 -6.51
N HIS A 33 -7.27 -9.71 -6.34
CA HIS A 33 -5.95 -9.13 -6.07
C HIS A 33 -4.81 -10.02 -6.54
N SER A 34 -3.63 -9.43 -6.77
CA SER A 34 -2.37 -10.13 -6.95
C SER A 34 -1.41 -9.85 -5.80
N TYR A 35 -0.48 -10.78 -5.57
CA TYR A 35 0.69 -10.59 -4.72
C TYR A 35 1.91 -10.41 -5.59
N ASP A 36 2.66 -9.36 -5.28
CA ASP A 36 3.68 -8.84 -6.15
C ASP A 36 4.93 -8.47 -5.32
N ASP A 37 6.10 -8.80 -5.85
CA ASP A 37 7.37 -8.36 -5.28
C ASP A 37 7.69 -6.93 -5.75
N LEU A 38 8.60 -6.25 -5.03
CA LEU A 38 9.11 -4.92 -5.32
C LEU A 38 10.53 -4.95 -5.90
N PRO A 39 10.72 -5.26 -7.21
CA PRO A 39 12.03 -5.24 -7.85
C PRO A 39 12.71 -3.88 -7.82
N GLU A 40 11.96 -2.80 -8.06
CA GLU A 40 12.53 -1.46 -8.23
C GLU A 40 11.54 -0.35 -7.84
N VAL A 41 12.08 0.71 -7.23
CA VAL A 41 11.37 1.96 -6.97
C VAL A 41 11.85 3.00 -7.98
N ILE A 42 11.01 3.35 -8.93
CA ILE A 42 11.29 4.31 -10.01
C ILE A 42 11.25 5.75 -9.48
N THR A 43 10.31 6.04 -8.57
CA THR A 43 10.18 7.37 -7.95
C THR A 43 9.89 7.17 -6.47
N PRO A 44 10.87 7.43 -5.57
CA PRO A 44 10.69 7.26 -4.14
C PRO A 44 9.88 8.41 -3.53
N ASN A 45 9.18 8.14 -2.44
CA ASN A 45 8.57 9.17 -1.62
C ASN A 45 9.60 9.68 -0.61
N ALA A 46 10.25 10.81 -0.90
CA ALA A 46 11.32 11.37 -0.08
C ALA A 46 10.89 11.78 1.35
N GLU A 47 9.60 12.04 1.59
CA GLU A 47 9.12 12.40 2.93
C GLU A 47 9.01 11.19 3.86
N ARG A 48 8.72 10.02 3.28
CA ARG A 48 8.37 8.81 4.02
C ARG A 48 9.44 7.75 3.98
N ARG A 49 10.15 7.63 2.86
CA ARG A 49 11.19 6.61 2.66
C ARG A 49 12.49 7.04 3.33
N ASP A 50 12.93 6.21 4.28
CA ASP A 50 14.27 6.26 4.86
C ASP A 50 14.97 4.92 4.60
N ASP A 51 15.75 4.85 3.51
CA ASP A 51 16.45 3.64 3.08
C ASP A 51 17.58 3.23 4.03
N SER A 52 17.95 4.07 5.00
CA SER A 52 18.88 3.68 6.08
C SER A 52 18.24 2.71 7.08
N ARG A 53 16.91 2.57 7.07
CA ARG A 53 16.13 1.74 8.00
C ARG A 53 15.53 0.53 7.30
N VAL A 54 16.33 -0.53 7.19
CA VAL A 54 16.01 -1.76 6.43
C VAL A 54 14.73 -2.50 6.89
N LEU A 55 14.29 -2.35 8.15
CA LEU A 55 13.04 -2.96 8.67
C LEU A 55 11.94 -1.96 9.04
N PHE A 56 12.25 -0.67 9.14
CA PHE A 56 11.35 0.35 9.68
C PHE A 56 11.39 1.61 8.84
N MET A 57 10.99 1.47 7.58
CA MET A 57 10.95 2.52 6.56
C MET A 57 9.95 3.65 6.84
N LEU A 58 9.35 3.71 8.04
CA LEU A 58 8.41 4.75 8.46
C LEU A 58 8.82 5.26 9.84
N SER A 59 8.65 6.56 10.07
CA SER A 59 8.79 7.14 11.40
C SER A 59 7.82 6.47 12.39
N TYR A 60 8.17 6.45 13.68
CA TYR A 60 7.32 5.82 14.69
C TYR A 60 5.93 6.47 14.75
N ASP A 61 5.87 7.80 14.70
CA ASP A 61 4.63 8.56 14.72
C ASP A 61 3.74 8.21 13.53
N THR A 62 4.32 8.12 12.32
CA THR A 62 3.58 7.69 11.12
C THR A 62 2.98 6.30 11.29
N ARG A 63 3.66 5.37 11.98
CA ARG A 63 3.12 4.04 12.24
C ARG A 63 1.95 4.06 13.23
N LEU A 64 1.98 4.94 14.22
CA LEU A 64 0.88 5.10 15.17
C LEU A 64 -0.35 5.71 14.50
N ASP A 65 -0.14 6.73 13.67
CA ASP A 65 -1.22 7.38 12.92
C ASP A 65 -1.90 6.40 11.96
N LEU A 66 -1.13 5.60 11.21
CA LEU A 66 -1.68 4.55 10.35
C LEU A 66 -2.51 3.53 11.14
N LYS A 67 -2.04 3.10 12.32
CA LYS A 67 -2.80 2.16 13.16
C LYS A 67 -4.10 2.79 13.64
N ARG A 68 -4.07 4.06 14.05
CA ARG A 68 -5.25 4.81 14.47
C ARG A 68 -6.26 4.94 13.33
N ASP A 69 -5.81 5.29 12.14
CA ASP A 69 -6.65 5.45 10.96
C ASP A 69 -7.35 4.15 10.57
N VAL A 70 -6.65 3.00 10.65
CA VAL A 70 -7.25 1.68 10.40
C VAL A 70 -8.40 1.42 11.37
N VAL A 71 -8.21 1.70 12.67
CA VAL A 71 -9.27 1.53 13.68
C VAL A 71 -10.44 2.48 13.42
N ALA A 72 -10.17 3.75 13.15
CA ALA A 72 -11.22 4.73 12.87
C ALA A 72 -12.06 4.34 11.64
N LYS A 73 -11.40 3.92 10.54
CA LYS A 73 -12.07 3.42 9.33
C LYS A 73 -12.87 2.15 9.60
N ALA A 74 -12.38 1.25 10.45
CA ALA A 74 -13.13 0.06 10.84
C ALA A 74 -14.42 0.43 11.59
N TYR A 75 -14.38 1.37 12.54
CA TYR A 75 -15.57 1.88 13.21
C TYR A 75 -16.58 2.49 12.23
N GLN A 76 -16.11 3.33 11.31
CA GLN A 76 -16.98 3.93 10.28
C GLN A 76 -17.62 2.88 9.36
N ASN A 77 -16.86 1.90 8.88
CA ASN A 77 -17.35 0.95 7.90
C ASN A 77 -18.25 -0.15 8.48
N TYR A 78 -18.03 -0.54 9.74
CA TYR A 78 -18.71 -1.69 10.34
C TYR A 78 -19.71 -1.33 11.44
N PHE A 79 -19.57 -0.17 12.09
CA PHE A 79 -20.35 0.18 13.28
C PHE A 79 -21.15 1.48 13.16
N SER A 80 -20.79 2.36 12.23
CA SER A 80 -21.59 3.55 11.91
C SER A 80 -22.65 3.20 10.88
N LYS A 81 -23.75 2.59 11.33
CA LYS A 81 -25.01 2.52 10.58
C LYS A 81 -25.97 3.60 11.07
#